data_AF-X1W1R0-F1
#
_entry.id   AF-X1W1R0-F1
#
_cell.length_a   1.000
_cell.length_b   1.000
_cell.length_c   1.000
_cell.angle_alpha   90.00
_cell.angle_beta   90.00
_cell.angle_gamma   90.00
#
_symmetry.space_group_name_H-M   'P 1'
#
loop_
_entity.id
_entity.type
_entity.pdbx_description
1 polymer ?
#
loop_
_entity_poly.entity_id
_entity_poly.type
_entity_poly.pdbx_seq_one_letter_code
_entity_poly.pdbx_strand_id
1 'polypeptide(L)'
;KFLPIYLKMTREFNVPAFLPRVNKEMLIEVGLGDTADVIIKMFSQLEAKGVPMLDHIIIDTGGEYTDKTEYYCKLFAEIKPGLTHFLFHPAKMSSELEGITPDSAGWRDQDYKAFKDPRLKECVERNDITIIGYKQIRDYLRNQ
;
A
#
# COMPACT_ATOMS: atom_id res chain seq x y z
N LYS A 1 11.17 9.75 -13.81
CA LYS A 1 10.54 10.27 -15.06
C LYS A 1 9.14 10.85 -14.83
N PHE A 2 8.19 10.12 -14.22
CA PHE A 2 6.78 10.57 -14.12
C PHE A 2 6.38 11.30 -12.83
N LEU A 3 7.27 11.36 -11.84
CA LEU A 3 6.97 11.96 -10.54
C LEU A 3 6.48 13.42 -10.61
N PRO A 4 7.07 14.33 -11.41
CA PRO A 4 6.56 15.71 -11.51
C PRO A 4 5.14 15.80 -12.08
N ILE A 5 4.83 15.04 -13.14
CA ILE A 5 3.48 15.03 -13.72
C ILE A 5 2.49 14.36 -12.77
N TYR A 6 2.88 13.28 -12.10
CA TYR A 6 2.07 12.63 -11.07
C TYR A 6 1.65 13.61 -9.95
N LEU A 7 2.62 14.35 -9.40
CA LEU A 7 2.37 15.36 -8.36
C LEU A 7 1.60 16.58 -8.88
N LYS A 8 1.71 16.90 -10.18
CA LYS A 8 0.85 17.92 -10.79
C LYS A 8 -0.61 17.45 -10.79
N MET A 9 -0.87 16.23 -11.23
CA MET A 9 -2.22 15.66 -11.30
C MET A 9 -2.86 15.53 -9.91
N THR A 10 -2.12 15.09 -8.90
CA THR A 10 -2.68 14.95 -7.54
C THR A 10 -3.17 16.29 -6.98
N ARG A 11 -2.44 17.38 -7.25
CA ARG A 11 -2.84 18.74 -6.89
C ARG A 11 -4.03 19.23 -7.71
N GLU A 12 -4.00 19.04 -9.03
CA GLU A 12 -5.04 19.49 -9.95
C GLU A 12 -6.41 18.86 -9.63
N PHE A 13 -6.44 17.57 -9.30
CA PHE A 13 -7.66 16.85 -8.97
C PHE A 13 -7.96 16.79 -7.46
N ASN A 14 -7.10 17.39 -6.65
CA ASN A 14 -7.18 17.41 -5.19
C ASN A 14 -7.41 16.00 -4.62
N VAL A 15 -6.54 15.07 -5.00
CA VAL A 15 -6.54 13.65 -4.58
C VAL A 15 -5.22 13.31 -3.87
N PRO A 16 -5.23 12.40 -2.88
CA PRO A 16 -4.01 12.03 -2.18
C PRO A 16 -3.02 11.37 -3.12
N ALA A 17 -1.74 11.70 -2.93
CA ALA A 17 -0.65 11.01 -3.59
C ALA A 17 -0.23 9.79 -2.76
N PHE A 18 0.12 8.70 -3.43
CA PHE A 18 0.85 7.58 -2.86
C PHE A 18 2.31 8.00 -2.75
N LEU A 19 2.75 8.44 -1.57
CA LEU A 19 4.11 8.90 -1.31
C LEU A 19 4.65 8.27 -0.03
N PRO A 20 5.61 7.33 -0.12
CA PRO A 20 6.32 6.85 1.06
C PRO A 20 7.25 7.92 1.64
N ARG A 21 7.47 7.85 2.95
CA ARG A 21 8.71 8.34 3.54
C ARG A 21 9.85 7.48 3.01
N VAL A 22 10.88 8.12 2.48
CA VAL A 22 12.02 7.45 1.84
C VAL A 22 13.32 7.93 2.44
N ASN A 23 14.32 7.04 2.48
CA ASN A 23 15.71 7.37 2.75
C ASN A 23 16.56 7.11 1.50
N LYS A 24 17.86 7.38 1.61
CA LYS A 24 18.78 7.26 0.49
C LYS A 24 18.97 5.81 0.05
N GLU A 25 19.03 4.90 1.02
CA GLU A 25 19.21 3.46 0.83
C GLU A 25 18.06 2.88 0.00
N MET A 26 16.81 3.15 0.39
CA MET A 26 15.61 2.74 -0.34
C MET A 26 15.61 3.26 -1.78
N LEU A 27 16.03 4.52 -1.99
CA LEU A 27 16.09 5.11 -3.32
C LEU A 27 17.19 4.48 -4.18
N ILE A 28 18.31 4.05 -3.59
CA ILE A 28 19.36 3.32 -4.31
C ILE A 28 18.84 1.94 -4.75
N GLU A 29 18.16 1.21 -3.87
CA GLU A 29 17.61 -0.12 -4.17
C GLU A 29 16.64 -0.12 -5.35
N VAL A 30 15.86 0.95 -5.50
CA VAL A 30 14.92 1.13 -6.63
C VAL A 30 15.52 1.85 -7.84
N GLY A 31 16.85 2.04 -7.88
CA GLY A 31 17.57 2.61 -9.02
C GLY A 31 17.46 4.15 -9.16
N LEU A 32 17.14 4.86 -8.08
CA LEU A 32 16.98 6.31 -8.01
C LEU A 32 18.10 7.02 -7.23
N GLY A 33 19.18 6.32 -6.90
CA GLY A 33 20.30 6.81 -6.08
C GLY A 33 20.88 8.15 -6.53
N ASP A 34 21.10 8.34 -7.83
CA ASP A 34 21.65 9.59 -8.40
C ASP A 34 20.77 10.81 -8.15
N THR A 35 19.48 10.60 -7.92
CA THR A 35 18.48 11.64 -7.68
C THR A 35 17.98 11.67 -6.24
N ALA A 36 18.58 10.87 -5.35
CA ALA A 36 18.05 10.63 -4.01
C ALA A 36 17.88 11.92 -3.21
N ASP A 37 18.89 12.78 -3.19
CA ASP A 37 18.87 14.02 -2.41
C ASP A 37 17.79 15.00 -2.92
N VAL A 38 17.52 15.00 -4.23
CA VAL A 38 16.46 15.82 -4.84
C VAL A 38 15.08 15.29 -4.45
N ILE A 39 14.88 13.97 -4.51
CA ILE A 39 13.61 13.33 -4.14
C ILE A 39 13.31 13.54 -2.66
N ILE A 40 14.29 13.28 -1.78
CA ILE A 40 14.16 13.46 -0.33
C ILE A 40 13.76 14.90 -0.02
N LYS A 41 14.50 15.88 -0.56
CA LYS A 41 14.19 17.31 -0.36
C LYS A 41 12.77 17.65 -0.81
N MET A 42 12.36 17.16 -1.99
CA MET A 42 11.01 17.41 -2.51
C MET A 42 9.93 16.78 -1.63
N PHE A 43 10.13 15.54 -1.16
CA PHE A 43 9.17 14.85 -0.30
C PHE A 43 9.05 15.52 1.06
N SER A 44 10.16 15.91 1.69
CA SER A 44 10.12 16.69 2.93
C SER A 44 9.38 18.01 2.78
N GLN A 45 9.48 18.68 1.62
CA GLN A 45 8.71 19.90 1.34
C GLN A 45 7.21 19.65 1.15
N LEU A 46 6.82 18.49 0.64
CA LEU A 46 5.40 18.10 0.53
C LEU A 46 4.83 17.76 1.90
N GLU A 47 5.57 16.98 2.68
CA GLU A 47 5.21 16.62 4.06
C GLU A 47 5.05 17.87 4.94
N ALA A 48 5.99 18.82 4.85
CA ALA A 48 5.90 20.09 5.57
C ALA A 48 4.69 20.96 5.15
N LYS A 49 4.10 20.69 3.99
CA LYS A 49 2.86 21.33 3.50
C LYS A 49 1.60 20.53 3.87
N GLY A 50 1.73 19.53 4.73
CA GLY A 50 0.62 18.71 5.22
C GLY A 50 0.18 17.59 4.29
N VAL A 51 0.97 17.24 3.26
CA VAL A 51 0.69 16.06 2.43
C VAL A 51 0.94 14.80 3.27
N PRO A 52 -0.05 13.92 3.47
CA PRO A 52 0.14 12.67 4.18
C PRO A 52 1.17 11.78 3.47
N MET A 53 2.18 11.36 4.22
CA MET A 53 3.21 10.42 3.76
C MET A 53 2.95 9.05 4.38
N LEU A 54 3.19 7.99 3.61
CA LEU A 54 3.10 6.62 4.10
C LEU A 54 4.35 6.30 4.93
N ASP A 55 4.13 5.83 6.15
CA ASP A 55 5.18 5.33 7.04
C ASP A 55 5.73 3.98 6.57
N HIS A 56 4.81 3.10 6.15
CA HIS A 56 5.13 1.74 5.76
C HIS A 56 4.38 1.35 4.48
N ILE A 57 5.03 0.54 3.65
CA ILE A 57 4.43 -0.05 2.45
C ILE A 57 4.60 -1.56 2.56
N ILE A 58 3.48 -2.27 2.66
CA ILE A 58 3.44 -3.74 2.62
C ILE A 58 2.76 -4.13 1.31
N ILE A 59 3.57 -4.51 0.33
CA ILE A 59 3.12 -4.83 -1.03
C ILE A 59 3.51 -6.21 -1.51
N ASP A 60 4.47 -6.84 -0.83
CA ASP A 60 4.90 -8.20 -1.12
C ASP A 60 4.00 -9.20 -0.40
N THR A 61 2.77 -9.33 -0.92
CA THR A 61 1.71 -10.18 -0.37
C THR A 61 1.34 -11.35 -1.29
N GLY A 62 2.08 -11.51 -2.39
CA GLY A 62 1.88 -12.57 -3.37
C GLY A 62 2.27 -13.96 -2.86
N GLY A 63 2.01 -14.99 -3.67
CA GLY A 63 2.42 -16.37 -3.38
C GLY A 63 1.35 -17.19 -2.68
N GLU A 64 1.47 -18.51 -2.84
CA GLU A 64 0.53 -19.49 -2.29
C GLU A 64 0.92 -19.91 -0.87
N TYR A 65 -0.08 -20.05 -0.01
CA TYR A 65 0.09 -20.46 1.38
C TYR A 65 -0.98 -21.48 1.74
N THR A 66 -0.62 -22.45 2.59
CA THR A 66 -1.57 -23.44 3.11
C THR A 66 -2.75 -22.78 3.84
N ASP A 67 -2.48 -21.73 4.63
CA ASP A 67 -3.50 -20.88 5.24
C ASP A 67 -3.13 -19.41 4.98
N LYS A 68 -3.74 -18.83 3.94
CA LYS A 68 -3.50 -17.45 3.55
C LYS A 68 -4.04 -16.44 4.57
N THR A 69 -5.08 -16.80 5.33
CA THR A 69 -5.60 -15.96 6.41
C THR A 69 -4.57 -15.84 7.54
N GLU A 70 -3.98 -16.95 7.97
CA GLU A 70 -2.93 -16.94 9.00
C GLU A 70 -1.68 -16.18 8.54
N TYR A 71 -1.31 -16.30 7.26
CA TYR A 71 -0.25 -15.48 6.65
C TYR A 71 -0.51 -13.97 6.84
N TYR A 72 -1.73 -13.50 6.50
CA TYR A 72 -2.09 -12.10 6.70
C TYR A 72 -2.13 -11.68 8.16
N CYS A 73 -2.61 -12.55 9.06
CA CYS A 73 -2.61 -12.28 10.49
C CYS A 73 -1.19 -12.05 11.05
N LYS A 74 -0.18 -12.76 10.53
CA LYS A 74 1.23 -12.53 10.89
C LYS A 74 1.73 -11.18 10.40
N LEU A 75 1.43 -10.81 9.16
CA LEU A 75 1.78 -9.48 8.63
C LEU A 75 1.13 -8.36 9.45
N PHE A 76 -0.14 -8.52 9.85
CA PHE A 76 -0.83 -7.55 10.69
C PHE A 76 -0.17 -7.36 12.05
N ALA A 77 0.36 -8.42 12.65
CA ALA A 77 1.10 -8.34 13.91
C ALA A 77 2.46 -7.62 13.79
N GLU A 78 2.99 -7.49 12.58
CA GLU A 78 4.27 -6.83 12.32
C GLU A 78 4.11 -5.34 11.96
N ILE A 79 2.88 -4.89 11.66
CA ILE A 79 2.59 -3.50 11.33
C ILE A 79 3.04 -2.59 12.47
N LYS A 80 3.87 -1.60 12.13
CA LYS A 80 4.36 -0.60 13.06
C LYS A 80 3.40 0.60 13.11
N PRO A 81 3.43 1.39 14.19
CA PRO A 81 2.66 2.63 14.26
C PRO A 81 2.94 3.55 13.07
N GLY A 82 1.89 4.19 12.56
CA GLY A 82 1.96 5.11 11.41
C GLY A 82 0.90 4.81 10.35
N LEU A 83 0.98 5.53 9.22
CA LEU A 83 0.13 5.33 8.06
C LEU A 83 0.73 4.24 7.16
N THR A 84 0.18 3.03 7.22
CA THR A 84 0.61 1.89 6.41
C THR A 84 -0.26 1.75 5.17
N HIS A 85 0.36 1.62 4.00
CA HIS A 85 -0.33 1.11 2.81
C HIS A 85 -0.16 -0.41 2.72
N PHE A 86 -1.27 -1.13 2.79
CA PHE A 86 -1.31 -2.58 2.70
C PHE A 86 -1.97 -2.99 1.37
N LEU A 87 -1.18 -3.56 0.46
CA LEU A 87 -1.64 -3.98 -0.88
C LEU A 87 -1.79 -5.50 -0.92
N PHE A 88 -2.87 -5.95 -1.54
CA PHE A 88 -3.20 -7.36 -1.79
C PHE A 88 -4.02 -7.45 -3.08
N HIS A 89 -4.17 -8.65 -3.64
CA HIS A 89 -4.75 -8.81 -4.98
C HIS A 89 -5.92 -9.82 -5.00
N PRO A 90 -7.02 -9.54 -4.28
CA PRO A 90 -8.13 -10.47 -4.17
C PRO A 90 -8.86 -10.57 -5.51
N ALA A 91 -8.89 -11.76 -6.09
CA ALA A 91 -9.69 -12.04 -7.27
C ALA A 91 -10.28 -13.45 -7.17
N LYS A 92 -11.61 -13.56 -7.29
CA LYS A 92 -12.27 -14.87 -7.26
C LYS A 92 -11.85 -15.70 -8.47
N MET A 93 -11.48 -16.96 -8.25
CA MET A 93 -11.09 -17.88 -9.32
C MET A 93 -12.14 -17.95 -10.43
N SER A 94 -11.68 -17.82 -11.68
CA SER A 94 -12.48 -17.92 -12.89
C SER A 94 -11.57 -18.19 -14.10
N SER A 95 -12.14 -18.71 -15.20
CA SER A 95 -11.40 -18.89 -16.45
C SER A 95 -10.85 -17.58 -17.01
N GLU A 96 -11.47 -16.44 -16.71
CA GLU A 96 -10.96 -15.12 -17.06
C GLU A 96 -9.70 -14.77 -16.24
N LEU A 97 -9.73 -15.02 -14.92
CA LEU A 97 -8.57 -14.78 -14.06
C LEU A 97 -7.38 -15.67 -14.46
N GLU A 98 -7.64 -16.95 -14.74
CA GLU A 98 -6.65 -17.89 -15.25
C GLU A 98 -6.11 -17.45 -16.62
N GLY A 99 -6.98 -16.94 -17.49
CA GLY A 99 -6.58 -16.45 -18.83
C GLY A 99 -5.68 -15.22 -18.77
N ILE A 100 -5.92 -14.29 -17.86
CA ILE A 100 -5.14 -13.05 -17.72
C ILE A 100 -3.87 -13.27 -16.88
N THR A 101 -3.94 -14.13 -15.87
CA THR A 101 -2.89 -14.30 -14.86
C THR A 101 -2.63 -15.77 -14.51
N PRO A 102 -2.24 -16.62 -15.48
CA PRO A 102 -2.14 -18.07 -15.27
C PRO A 102 -1.21 -18.44 -14.10
N ASP A 103 -0.11 -17.71 -13.92
CA ASP A 103 0.89 -17.99 -12.87
C ASP A 103 0.53 -17.39 -11.49
N SER A 104 -0.55 -16.61 -11.39
CA SER A 104 -0.95 -15.97 -10.11
C SER A 104 -2.42 -16.11 -9.74
N ALA A 105 -3.24 -16.69 -10.62
CA ALA A 105 -4.66 -16.89 -10.35
C ALA A 105 -4.91 -17.64 -9.04
N GLY A 106 -4.09 -18.66 -8.74
CA GLY A 106 -4.18 -19.46 -7.51
C GLY A 106 -4.09 -18.61 -6.25
N TRP A 107 -2.99 -17.88 -6.05
CA TRP A 107 -2.82 -17.07 -4.85
C TRP A 107 -3.70 -15.81 -4.81
N ARG A 108 -4.14 -15.28 -5.95
CA ARG A 108 -5.14 -14.19 -6.00
C ARG A 108 -6.52 -14.64 -5.52
N ASP A 109 -6.89 -15.89 -5.80
CA ASP A 109 -8.09 -16.51 -5.23
C ASP A 109 -7.92 -16.84 -3.74
N GLN A 110 -6.71 -17.19 -3.31
CA GLN A 110 -6.41 -17.30 -1.87
C GLN A 110 -6.56 -15.95 -1.15
N ASP A 111 -6.10 -14.84 -1.74
CA ASP A 111 -6.35 -13.49 -1.22
C ASP A 111 -7.84 -13.22 -1.09
N TYR A 112 -8.61 -13.50 -2.14
CA TYR A 112 -10.07 -13.33 -2.13
C TYR A 112 -10.74 -14.13 -1.01
N LYS A 113 -10.32 -15.39 -0.79
CA LYS A 113 -10.84 -16.25 0.27
C LYS A 113 -10.44 -15.75 1.66
N ALA A 114 -9.18 -15.36 1.85
CA ALA A 114 -8.66 -14.87 3.13
C ALA A 114 -9.39 -13.59 3.57
N PHE A 115 -9.63 -12.65 2.65
CA PHE A 115 -10.35 -11.41 2.97
C PHE A 115 -11.86 -11.56 3.15
N LYS A 116 -12.39 -12.77 2.98
CA LYS A 116 -13.77 -13.13 3.34
C LYS A 116 -13.85 -13.96 4.62
N ASP A 117 -12.71 -14.37 5.16
CA ASP A 117 -12.63 -15.16 6.39
C ASP A 117 -12.82 -14.27 7.61
N PRO A 118 -13.80 -14.54 8.50
CA PRO A 118 -14.01 -13.73 9.69
C PRO A 118 -12.79 -13.67 10.62
N ARG A 119 -11.92 -14.70 10.62
CA ARG A 119 -10.66 -14.71 11.39
C ARG A 119 -9.76 -13.52 11.04
N LEU A 120 -9.81 -13.04 9.79
CA LEU A 120 -8.99 -11.92 9.36
C LEU A 120 -9.41 -10.62 10.07
N LYS A 121 -10.71 -10.43 10.26
CA LYS A 121 -11.25 -9.28 11.00
C LYS A 121 -10.85 -9.35 12.47
N GLU A 122 -10.90 -10.53 13.09
CA GLU A 122 -10.44 -10.74 14.46
C GLU A 122 -8.94 -10.41 14.61
N CYS A 123 -8.13 -10.74 13.60
CA CYS A 123 -6.71 -10.38 13.57
C CYS A 123 -6.48 -8.87 13.48
N VAL A 124 -7.28 -8.14 12.70
CA VAL A 124 -7.23 -6.67 12.64
C VAL A 124 -7.54 -6.07 14.01
N GLU A 125 -8.63 -6.51 14.64
CA GLU A 125 -9.09 -6.02 15.95
C GLU A 125 -8.07 -6.32 17.05
N ARG A 126 -7.51 -7.54 17.08
CA ARG A 126 -6.50 -7.96 18.06
C ARG A 126 -5.20 -7.15 17.97
N ASN A 127 -4.84 -6.68 16.78
CA ASN A 127 -3.63 -5.89 16.55
C ASN A 127 -3.88 -4.37 16.59
N ASP A 128 -5.08 -3.93 17.02
CA ASP A 128 -5.46 -2.50 17.12
C ASP A 128 -5.27 -1.73 15.80
N ILE A 129 -5.56 -2.39 14.67
CA ILE A 129 -5.41 -1.80 13.35
C ILE A 129 -6.69 -1.03 12.99
N THR A 130 -6.55 0.29 12.84
CA THR A 130 -7.62 1.13 12.29
C THR A 130 -7.59 1.08 10.76
N ILE A 131 -8.57 0.40 10.16
CA ILE A 131 -8.72 0.37 8.70
C ILE A 131 -9.29 1.70 8.21
N ILE A 132 -8.56 2.35 7.30
CA ILE A 132 -9.02 3.52 6.56
C ILE A 132 -8.84 3.32 5.06
N GLY A 133 -9.60 4.07 4.27
CA GLY A 133 -9.40 4.18 2.83
C GLY A 133 -8.90 5.55 2.41
N TYR A 134 -8.47 5.66 1.15
CA TYR A 134 -8.01 6.92 0.56
C TYR A 134 -9.08 8.03 0.56
N LYS A 135 -10.37 7.69 0.70
CA LYS A 135 -11.44 8.68 0.90
C LYS A 135 -11.21 9.52 2.16
N GLN A 136 -10.88 8.89 3.29
CA GLN A 136 -10.64 9.61 4.55
C GLN A 136 -9.40 10.50 4.47
N ILE A 137 -8.34 10.02 3.81
CA ILE A 137 -7.10 10.80 3.56
C ILE A 137 -7.40 12.01 2.66
N ARG A 138 -8.19 11.80 1.60
CA ARG A 138 -8.63 12.86 0.69
C ARG A 138 -9.47 13.90 1.41
N ASP A 139 -10.42 13.45 2.22
CA ASP A 139 -11.32 14.35 2.93
C ASP A 139 -10.55 15.15 4.00
N TYR A 140 -9.56 14.54 4.66
CA TYR A 140 -8.61 15.25 5.51
C TYR A 140 -7.86 16.35 4.74
N LEU A 141 -7.28 16.03 3.58
CA LEU A 141 -6.56 16.99 2.74
C LEU A 141 -7.42 18.16 2.24
N ARG A 142 -8.71 17.92 1.98
CA ARG A 142 -9.65 18.93 1.47
C ARG A 142 -10.23 19.84 2.56
N ASN A 143 -10.13 19.42 3.81
CA ASN A 143 -10.64 20.14 4.97
C ASN A 143 -9.53 20.90 5.73
N GLN A 144 -8.29 20.89 5.23
CA GLN A 144 -7.22 21.80 5.65
C GLN A 144 -7.39 23.15 4.95
#